data_AF-A0A819YWM3-F1
#
_entry.id   AF-A0A819YWM3-F1
#
_cell.length_a   1.000
_cell.length_b   1.000
_cell.length_c   1.000
_cell.angle_alpha   90.00
_cell.angle_beta   90.00
_cell.angle_gamma   90.00
#
_symmetry.space_group_name_H-M   'P 1'
#
loop_
_entity.id
_entity.type
_entity.pdbx_description
1 polymer ?
#
loop_
_entity_poly.entity_id
_entity_poly.type
_entity_poly.pdbx_seq_one_letter_code
_entity_poly.pdbx_strand_id
1 'polypeptide(L)'
;MSSTIDKPTFSKHDYQKLVNNNDPSISLIKPSNTRSELWSKFSQLHHLNIPQNYIVCNTCRTVLKWSNETGTKVMKNHNCDNKSA
;
A
#
# COMPACT_ATOMS: atom_id res chain seq x y z
N MET A 1 35.13 5.47 0.96
CA MET A 1 34.14 4.80 0.09
C MET A 1 32.81 4.80 0.84
N SER A 2 32.03 5.86 0.69
CA SER A 2 30.72 5.99 1.34
C SER A 2 29.66 5.50 0.37
N SER A 3 29.41 4.19 0.37
CA SER A 3 28.28 3.63 -0.35
C SER A 3 27.02 4.00 0.42
N THR A 4 26.46 5.18 0.12
CA THR A 4 25.09 5.51 0.51
C THR A 4 24.22 4.50 -0.20
N ILE A 5 23.68 3.54 0.54
CA ILE A 5 22.68 2.62 0.02
C ILE A 5 21.43 3.47 -0.20
N ASP A 6 21.32 4.05 -1.40
CA ASP A 6 20.12 4.73 -1.87
C ASP A 6 18.95 3.78 -1.68
N LYS A 7 18.13 4.08 -0.66
CA LYS A 7 16.90 3.36 -0.41
C LYS A 7 16.09 3.50 -1.70
N PRO A 8 15.82 2.42 -2.45
CA PRO A 8 15.16 2.54 -3.74
C PRO A 8 13.81 3.19 -3.50
N THR A 9 13.67 4.42 -3.98
CA THR A 9 12.46 5.23 -3.79
C THR A 9 11.49 4.81 -4.88
N PHE A 10 10.81 3.69 -4.66
CA PHE A 10 9.80 3.20 -5.58
C PHE A 10 8.62 4.18 -5.64
N SER A 11 8.19 4.47 -6.86
CA SER A 11 7.00 5.28 -7.09
C SER A 11 5.74 4.45 -6.87
N LYS A 12 4.59 5.12 -6.72
CA LYS A 12 3.26 4.47 -6.71
C LYS A 12 3.11 3.48 -7.86
N HIS A 13 3.56 3.86 -9.06
CA HIS A 13 3.44 3.03 -10.26
C HIS A 13 4.29 1.76 -10.18
N ASP A 14 5.49 1.82 -9.60
CA ASP A 14 6.33 0.64 -9.42
C ASP A 14 5.71 -0.32 -8.41
N TYR A 15 5.25 0.21 -7.26
CA TYR A 15 4.51 -0.60 -6.30
C TYR A 15 3.24 -1.19 -6.88
N GLN A 16 2.53 -0.46 -7.74
CA GLN A 16 1.36 -0.99 -8.44
C GLN A 16 1.72 -2.19 -9.31
N LYS A 17 2.84 -2.13 -10.04
CA LYS A 17 3.34 -3.26 -10.83
C LYS A 17 3.70 -4.45 -9.93
N LEU A 18 4.46 -4.21 -8.86
CA LEU A 18 4.87 -5.27 -7.92
C LEU A 18 3.65 -5.96 -7.27
N VAL A 19 2.66 -5.17 -6.82
CA VAL A 19 1.40 -5.68 -6.26
C VAL A 19 0.61 -6.47 -7.30
N ASN A 20 0.49 -5.95 -8.54
CA ASN A 20 -0.23 -6.64 -9.60
C ASN A 20 0.44 -7.97 -9.98
N ASN A 21 1.77 -7.98 -10.00
CA ASN A 21 2.60 -9.15 -10.29
C ASN A 21 2.70 -10.13 -9.11
N ASN A 22 2.15 -9.80 -7.93
CA ASN A 22 2.31 -10.57 -6.69
C ASN A 22 3.79 -10.85 -6.37
N ASP A 23 4.62 -9.81 -6.48
CA ASP A 23 6.05 -9.91 -6.21
C ASP A 23 6.32 -10.33 -4.75
N PRO A 24 7.21 -11.31 -4.49
CA PRO A 24 7.46 -11.83 -3.14
C PRO A 24 8.13 -10.81 -2.21
N SER A 25 8.68 -9.70 -2.74
CA SER A 25 9.19 -8.61 -1.91
C SER A 25 8.08 -7.78 -1.26
N ILE A 26 6.83 -7.91 -1.71
CA ILE A 26 5.68 -7.16 -1.22
C ILE A 26 4.87 -7.99 -0.23
N SER A 27 4.75 -7.47 0.99
CA SER A 27 3.88 -7.99 2.03
C SER A 27 2.73 -7.02 2.27
N LEU A 28 1.50 -7.53 2.24
CA LEU A 28 0.30 -6.75 2.52
C LEU A 28 -0.16 -7.04 3.95
N ILE A 29 0.15 -6.14 4.87
CA ILE A 29 -0.09 -6.34 6.30
C ILE A 29 -1.29 -5.51 6.73
N LYS A 30 -2.30 -6.15 7.33
CA LYS A 30 -3.39 -5.43 7.99
C LYS A 30 -2.91 -4.97 9.37
N PRO A 31 -2.92 -3.67 9.68
CA PRO A 31 -2.55 -3.21 11.01
C PRO A 31 -3.55 -3.74 12.05
N SER A 32 -3.03 -4.41 13.09
CA SER A 32 -3.85 -5.10 14.10
C SER A 32 -4.56 -4.15 15.07
N ASN A 33 -4.09 -2.90 15.19
CA ASN A 33 -4.52 -1.95 16.23
C ASN A 33 -5.47 -0.84 15.73
N THR A 34 -6.05 -0.99 14.55
CA THR A 34 -6.90 0.04 13.99
C THR A 34 -8.37 -0.22 14.28
N ARG A 35 -8.99 0.64 15.12
CA ARG A 35 -10.44 0.64 15.42
C ARG A 35 -11.34 0.96 14.22
N SER A 36 -10.76 1.25 13.05
CA SER A 36 -11.51 1.65 11.87
C SER A 36 -11.82 0.46 10.98
N GLU A 37 -13.11 0.18 10.77
CA GLU A 37 -13.62 -0.84 9.84
C GLU A 37 -13.08 -0.70 8.41
N LEU A 38 -12.59 0.49 8.05
CA LEU A 38 -11.95 0.76 6.77
C LEU A 38 -10.79 -0.21 6.49
N TRP A 39 -9.97 -0.56 7.50
CA TRP A 39 -8.86 -1.50 7.33
C TRP A 39 -9.30 -2.95 7.05
N SER A 40 -10.59 -3.25 7.05
CA SER A 40 -11.09 -4.52 6.52
C SER A 40 -10.94 -4.62 5.01
N LYS A 41 -10.90 -3.48 4.29
CA LYS A 41 -10.77 -3.42 2.82
C LYS A 41 -9.38 -3.01 2.34
N PHE A 42 -8.48 -2.62 3.24
CA PHE A 42 -7.14 -2.16 2.90
C PHE A 42 -6.07 -2.84 3.74
N SER A 43 -4.90 -3.01 3.15
CA SER A 43 -3.70 -3.50 3.82
C SER A 43 -2.55 -2.50 3.61
N GLN A 44 -1.68 -2.36 4.60
CA GLN A 44 -0.47 -1.56 4.46
C GLN A 44 0.55 -2.31 3.59
N LEU A 45 1.17 -1.59 2.66
CA LEU A 45 2.23 -2.12 1.82
C LEU A 45 3.54 -2.14 2.59
N HIS A 46 4.15 -3.31 2.70
CA HIS A 46 5.48 -3.51 3.22
C HIS A 46 6.37 -4.01 2.09
N HIS A 47 7.48 -3.34 1.85
CA HIS A 47 8.47 -3.78 0.87
C HIS A 47 9.70 -4.29 1.61
N LEU A 48 10.06 -5.56 1.42
CA LEU A 48 11.14 -6.24 2.14
C LEU A 48 11.00 -6.09 3.67
N ASN A 49 9.79 -6.30 4.19
CA ASN A 49 9.41 -6.11 5.60
C ASN A 49 9.46 -4.66 6.13
N ILE A 50 9.73 -3.66 5.28
CA ILE A 50 9.74 -2.25 5.67
C ILE A 50 8.39 -1.62 5.32
N PRO A 51 7.65 -1.06 6.31
CA PRO A 51 6.39 -0.38 6.06
C PRO A 51 6.61 0.83 5.15
N GLN A 52 5.77 0.93 4.12
CA GLN A 52 5.80 2.04 3.17
C GLN A 52 4.62 2.99 3.43
N ASN A 53 4.74 4.21 2.91
CA ASN A 53 3.67 5.21 2.91
C ASN A 53 2.63 4.94 1.81
N TYR A 54 2.26 3.68 1.67
CA TYR A 54 1.32 3.19 0.70
C TYR A 54 0.43 2.11 1.32
N ILE A 55 -0.83 2.11 0.94
CA ILE A 55 -1.79 1.06 1.24
C ILE A 55 -2.29 0.46 -0.07
N VAL A 56 -2.77 -0.77 0.00
CA VAL A 56 -3.38 -1.49 -1.11
C VAL A 56 -4.82 -1.79 -0.76
N CYS A 57 -5.72 -1.55 -1.69
CA CYS A 57 -7.09 -2.02 -1.56
C CYS A 57 -7.14 -3.53 -1.86
N ASN A 58 -7.69 -4.32 -0.93
CA ASN A 58 -7.80 -5.77 -1.10
C ASN A 58 -8.85 -6.16 -2.14
N THR A 59 -9.78 -5.25 -2.49
CA THR A 59 -10.83 -5.48 -3.50
C THR A 59 -10.32 -5.23 -4.92
N CYS A 60 -9.77 -4.05 -5.19
CA CYS A 60 -9.34 -3.65 -6.55
C CYS A 60 -7.82 -3.70 -6.77
N ARG A 61 -7.04 -4.09 -5.75
CA ARG A 61 -5.55 -4.10 -5.74
C ARG A 61 -4.90 -2.76 -6.11
N THR A 62 -5.61 -1.64 -5.99
CA THR A 62 -5.06 -0.31 -6.25
C THR A 62 -4.15 0.14 -5.10
N VAL A 63 -2.94 0.58 -5.44
CA VAL A 63 -1.99 1.22 -4.52
C VAL A 63 -2.37 2.68 -4.33
N LEU A 64 -2.46 3.11 -3.08
CA LEU A 64 -2.82 4.48 -2.70
C LEU A 64 -1.74 5.04 -1.77
N LYS A 65 -1.37 6.30 -1.95
CA LYS A 65 -0.45 6.99 -1.05
C LYS A 65 -1.16 7.23 0.28
N TRP A 66 -0.54 6.77 1.36
CA TRP A 66 -1.10 6.85 2.71
C TRP A 66 0.02 7.17 3.69
N SER A 67 -0.17 8.19 4.51
CA SER A 67 0.70 8.51 5.64
C SER A 67 -0.14 8.62 6.90
N ASN A 68 0.50 8.46 8.06
CA ASN A 68 -0.17 8.66 9.36
C ASN A 68 -0.82 10.05 9.46
N GLU A 69 -0.22 11.07 8.83
CA GLU A 69 -0.76 12.43 8.76
C GLU A 69 -2.01 12.53 7.86
N THR A 70 -2.03 11.81 6.74
CA THR A 70 -3.19 11.81 5.82
C THR A 70 -4.36 11.01 6.41
N GLY A 71 -4.07 10.06 7.31
CA GLY A 71 -5.07 9.29 8.05
C GLY A 71 -5.97 8.45 7.13
N THR A 72 -7.24 8.32 7.50
CA THR A 72 -8.21 7.48 6.78
C THR A 72 -8.90 8.18 5.60
N LYS A 73 -8.53 9.43 5.29
CA LYS A 73 -9.18 10.22 4.23
C LYS A 73 -9.09 9.54 2.86
N VAL A 74 -7.92 9.02 2.51
CA VAL A 74 -7.70 8.31 1.24
C VAL A 74 -8.48 7.00 1.16
N MET A 75 -8.68 6.30 2.29
CA MET A 75 -9.49 5.08 2.34
C MET A 75 -10.97 5.38 2.16
N LYS A 76 -11.47 6.46 2.78
CA LYS A 76 -12.87 6.90 2.64
C LYS A 76 -13.18 7.37 1.23
N ASN A 77 -12.25 8.10 0.61
CA ASN A 77 -12.42 8.63 -0.74
C ASN A 77 -12.12 7.61 -1.84
N HIS A 78 -11.54 6.46 -1.48
CA HIS A 78 -11.31 5.40 -2.44
C HIS A 78 -12.63 4.68 -2.72
N ASN A 79 -13.18 4.97 -3.89
CA ASN A 79 -14.22 4.15 -4.47
C ASN A 79 -13.56 3.04 -5.29
N CYS A 80 -13.83 1.79 -4.95
CA CYS A 80 -13.54 0.69 -5.85
C CYS A 80 -14.49 0.85 -7.03
N ASP A 81 -14.02 1.50 -8.09
CA ASP A 81 -14.68 1.43 -9.38
C ASP A 81 -14.69 -0.07 -9.72
N ASN A 82 -15.86 -0.70 -9.60
CA ASN A 82 -16.08 -2.09 -9.98
C ASN A 82 -15.80 -2.19 -11.48
N LYS A 83 -14.53 -2.28 -11.86
CA LYS A 83 -14.16 -2.85 -13.16
C LYS A 83 -14.31 -4.36 -13.07
N SER A 84 -15.56 -4.77 -12.87
CA SER A 84 -16.08 -5.97 -13.50
C SER A 84 -16.19 -5.63 -14.99
N ALA A 85 -15.18 -6.00 -15.76
CA ALA A 85 -15.26 -6.07 -17.21
C ALA A 85 -14.57 -7.37 -17.63
#